data_AF-A0A8R1W6E2-F1
#
_entry.id   AF-A0A8R1W6E2-F1
#
_cell.length_a   1.000
_cell.length_b   1.000
_cell.length_c   1.000
_cell.angle_alpha   90.00
_cell.angle_beta   90.00
_cell.angle_gamma   90.00
#
_symmetry.space_group_name_H-M   'P 1'
#
loop_
_entity.id
_entity.type
_entity.pdbx_description
1 polymer ?
#
loop_
_entity_poly.entity_id
_entity_poly.type
_entity_poly.pdbx_seq_one_letter_code
_entity_poly.pdbx_strand_id
1 'polypeptide(L)'
;MDRQQFSLSYGGDNYAGDYYPEDYYELYDDQLEDENQYYQPNINSEIHSEPPFWSNLTFRQLCTQCVVPAVWSTGNLLGTTLILCIFFRLFIVICNKIKVVPETVLHTVCAICGILPLVLFHEDGDLYQLLLQIVLYPMFCYIVSIICILTLKRHSSIVFSIIILFTLFYRECFTNDSKWQKTKSAHMLMSMKAMAILFDIQSNKLYTFPSVPQYTGYMMCAGTVYLGPFLTFKEYSNAFSSSVSWNKTKVCRLIWNVIISLLCFVLSICVVDWLFSQYLSTNNKSNSIINIFLTMYKQALEFRTGHYFVAYASTVFATVCGYHHEYNSEILVTRPLIMELATISSTCCRTLERTNALLVKKICI
;
A
#
# COMPACT_ATOMS: atom_id res chain seq x y z
N MET A 1 -0.36 -31.82 18.03
CA MET A 1 -0.13 -30.48 18.62
C MET A 1 0.05 -29.55 17.44
N ASP A 2 -1.07 -29.20 16.83
CA ASP A 2 -1.10 -28.65 15.49
C ASP A 2 -1.07 -27.14 15.53
N ARG A 3 -0.11 -26.60 14.78
CA ARG A 3 0.27 -25.20 14.73
C ARG A 3 -0.57 -24.55 13.63
N GLN A 4 -1.73 -23.96 13.97
CA GLN A 4 -2.48 -23.12 13.02
C GLN A 4 -1.77 -21.77 12.89
N GLN A 5 -1.00 -21.60 11.81
CA GLN A 5 -0.53 -20.30 11.34
C GLN A 5 -1.59 -19.74 10.39
N PHE A 6 -2.08 -18.54 10.72
CA PHE A 6 -3.03 -17.78 9.93
C PHE A 6 -2.35 -17.29 8.66
N SER A 7 -2.90 -17.65 7.50
CA SER A 7 -2.44 -17.12 6.23
C SER A 7 -2.80 -15.64 6.12
N LEU A 8 -1.87 -14.82 5.63
CA LEU A 8 -2.18 -13.44 5.19
C LEU A 8 -2.89 -13.51 3.83
N SER A 9 -4.04 -14.18 3.81
CA SER A 9 -5.00 -14.17 2.70
C SER A 9 -6.25 -13.48 3.20
N TYR A 10 -6.68 -12.44 2.49
CA TYR A 10 -8.09 -12.03 2.55
C TYR A 10 -8.91 -13.26 2.18
N GLY A 11 -9.67 -13.79 3.15
CA GLY A 11 -10.42 -15.04 3.01
C GLY A 11 -9.58 -16.26 3.38
N GLY A 12 -9.88 -16.85 4.54
CA GLY A 12 -9.42 -18.18 4.92
C GLY A 12 -10.40 -19.23 4.39
N ASP A 13 -9.90 -20.14 3.57
CA ASP A 13 -10.61 -21.29 3.03
C ASP A 13 -11.03 -22.23 4.16
N ASN A 14 -12.35 -22.29 4.44
CA ASN A 14 -13.08 -23.49 4.83
C ASN A 14 -14.55 -23.15 5.14
N TYR A 15 -15.22 -22.43 4.24
CA TYR A 15 -16.67 -22.55 4.08
C TYR A 15 -16.95 -22.36 2.59
N ALA A 16 -17.10 -23.47 1.89
CA ALA A 16 -17.67 -23.50 0.56
C ALA A 16 -19.15 -23.10 0.68
N GLY A 17 -19.48 -21.95 0.12
CA GLY A 17 -20.82 -21.39 0.06
C GLY A 17 -20.72 -20.05 -0.63
N ASP A 18 -21.05 -20.03 -1.91
CA ASP A 18 -21.05 -18.86 -2.78
C ASP A 18 -21.66 -17.64 -2.08
N TYR A 19 -20.84 -16.62 -1.82
CA TYR A 19 -21.31 -15.29 -1.46
C TYR A 19 -20.47 -14.27 -2.21
N TYR A 20 -20.73 -14.18 -3.51
CA TYR A 20 -20.41 -12.97 -4.26
C TYR A 20 -21.30 -11.84 -3.71
N PRO A 21 -20.76 -10.68 -3.31
CA PRO A 21 -21.59 -9.52 -3.00
C PRO A 21 -21.98 -8.85 -4.33
N GLU A 22 -22.88 -9.49 -5.08
CA GLU A 22 -23.62 -8.84 -6.17
C GLU A 22 -24.59 -7.78 -5.58
N ASP A 23 -24.98 -7.89 -4.32
CA ASP A 23 -26.05 -7.09 -3.74
C ASP A 23 -25.61 -5.68 -3.26
N TYR A 24 -24.36 -5.23 -3.49
CA TYR A 24 -23.85 -3.97 -2.90
C TYR A 24 -24.13 -2.71 -3.75
N TYR A 25 -24.67 -2.84 -4.97
CA TYR A 25 -25.03 -1.70 -5.83
C TYR A 25 -26.53 -1.47 -6.02
N GLU A 26 -27.42 -2.39 -5.61
CA GLU A 26 -28.86 -2.27 -5.86
C GLU A 26 -29.61 -1.28 -4.93
N LEU A 27 -28.94 -0.65 -3.96
CA LEU A 27 -29.63 0.27 -3.05
C LEU A 27 -29.93 1.66 -3.64
N TYR A 28 -29.71 1.89 -4.95
CA TYR A 28 -29.90 3.22 -5.56
C TYR A 28 -30.81 3.30 -6.80
N ASP A 29 -31.34 2.20 -7.32
CA ASP A 29 -32.30 2.24 -8.43
C ASP A 29 -33.51 1.39 -8.06
N ASP A 30 -34.58 2.04 -7.60
CA ASP A 30 -35.99 1.66 -7.84
C ASP A 30 -36.90 2.63 -7.08
N GLN A 31 -36.88 3.89 -7.52
CA GLN A 31 -38.01 4.80 -7.34
C GLN A 31 -38.46 5.23 -8.74
N LEU A 32 -39.24 4.39 -9.41
CA LEU A 32 -40.20 4.74 -10.47
C LEU A 32 -40.78 3.45 -11.03
N GLU A 33 -41.95 3.04 -10.55
CA GLU A 33 -43.14 2.72 -11.36
C GLU A 33 -44.21 2.02 -10.52
N ASP A 34 -45.43 2.15 -11.03
CA ASP A 34 -46.72 2.16 -10.37
C ASP A 34 -47.28 0.78 -9.92
N GLU A 35 -48.32 0.89 -9.10
CA GLU A 35 -49.45 -0.03 -8.91
C GLU A 35 -49.35 -1.29 -8.03
N ASN A 36 -50.01 -1.16 -6.85
CA ASN A 36 -51.02 -2.07 -6.31
C ASN A 36 -50.71 -3.59 -6.27
N GLN A 37 -50.17 -4.06 -5.15
CA GLN A 37 -50.70 -5.30 -4.55
C GLN A 37 -50.49 -5.39 -3.04
N TYR A 38 -51.62 -5.50 -2.36
CA TYR A 38 -51.77 -5.69 -0.91
C TYR A 38 -51.11 -7.00 -0.46
N TYR A 39 -50.01 -6.93 0.30
CA TYR A 39 -49.49 -8.06 1.07
C TYR A 39 -49.41 -7.67 2.55
N GLN A 40 -50.22 -8.34 3.39
CA GLN A 40 -50.22 -8.19 4.84
C GLN A 40 -48.88 -8.67 5.43
N PRO A 41 -48.33 -7.96 6.43
CA PRO A 41 -47.13 -8.42 7.12
C PRO A 41 -47.50 -9.54 8.08
N ASN A 42 -46.98 -10.75 7.85
CA ASN A 42 -46.99 -11.80 8.87
C ASN A 42 -45.87 -11.48 9.87
N ILE A 43 -46.27 -10.83 10.97
CA ILE A 43 -45.49 -10.64 12.18
C ILE A 43 -45.13 -12.05 12.68
N ASN A 44 -43.89 -12.52 12.45
CA ASN A 44 -43.16 -13.56 13.22
C ASN A 44 -41.99 -14.20 12.42
N SER A 45 -41.16 -13.41 11.74
CA SER A 45 -39.80 -13.84 11.37
C SER A 45 -38.79 -13.09 12.25
N GLU A 46 -38.43 -13.71 13.37
CA GLU A 46 -37.21 -13.35 14.09
C GLU A 46 -36.03 -13.58 13.15
N ILE A 47 -35.57 -12.51 12.51
CA ILE A 47 -34.25 -12.46 11.88
C ILE A 47 -33.25 -12.50 13.03
N HIS A 48 -32.85 -13.71 13.42
CA HIS A 48 -31.62 -13.91 14.20
C HIS A 48 -30.44 -13.47 13.34
N SER A 49 -30.17 -12.16 13.35
CA SER A 49 -28.90 -11.62 12.93
C SER A 49 -27.88 -12.07 13.98
N GLU A 50 -27.15 -13.14 13.69
CA GLU A 50 -26.05 -13.55 14.55
C GLU A 50 -25.10 -12.36 14.72
N PRO A 51 -24.72 -12.01 15.96
CA PRO A 51 -23.90 -10.86 16.21
C PRO A 51 -22.54 -11.05 15.51
N PRO A 52 -21.99 -9.99 14.86
CA PRO A 52 -20.73 -10.11 14.12
C PRO A 52 -19.64 -10.62 15.05
N PHE A 53 -18.77 -11.53 14.57
CA PHE A 53 -17.71 -12.21 15.34
C PHE A 53 -17.04 -11.30 16.38
N TRP A 54 -16.67 -10.08 15.98
CA TRP A 54 -15.98 -9.07 16.78
C TRP A 54 -16.74 -8.50 17.98
N SER A 55 -18.08 -8.55 17.97
CA SER A 55 -18.94 -7.95 19.00
C SER A 55 -18.97 -8.73 20.33
N ASN A 56 -18.52 -9.99 20.35
CA ASN A 56 -18.48 -10.79 21.58
C ASN A 56 -17.04 -11.06 22.07
N LEU A 57 -16.02 -10.48 21.44
CA LEU A 57 -14.62 -10.71 21.83
C LEU A 57 -14.22 -9.87 23.05
N THR A 58 -13.68 -10.54 24.07
CA THR A 58 -12.96 -9.89 25.16
C THR A 58 -11.62 -9.33 24.69
N PHE A 59 -11.07 -8.33 25.38
CA PHE A 59 -9.73 -7.77 25.07
C PHE A 59 -8.63 -8.85 25.02
N ARG A 60 -8.71 -9.85 25.91
CA ARG A 60 -7.76 -10.97 25.92
C ARG A 60 -7.85 -11.79 24.63
N GLN A 61 -9.06 -12.08 24.16
CA GLN A 61 -9.29 -12.80 22.90
C GLN A 61 -8.80 -11.98 21.70
N LEU A 62 -9.07 -10.67 21.66
CA LEU A 62 -8.56 -9.76 20.64
C LEU A 62 -7.03 -9.82 20.53
N CYS A 63 -6.33 -9.75 21.67
CA CYS A 63 -4.87 -9.83 21.71
C CYS A 63 -4.37 -11.18 21.17
N THR A 64 -4.98 -12.29 21.57
CA THR A 64 -4.51 -13.63 21.18
C THR A 64 -4.90 -14.04 19.76
N GLN A 65 -6.06 -13.58 19.27
CA GLN A 65 -6.65 -14.03 18.00
C GLN A 65 -6.37 -13.08 16.85
N CYS A 66 -6.22 -11.76 17.10
CA CYS A 66 -5.92 -10.78 16.05
C CYS A 66 -4.52 -10.19 16.21
N VAL A 67 -4.22 -9.56 17.35
CA VAL A 67 -3.01 -8.74 17.50
C VAL A 67 -1.73 -9.57 17.38
N VAL A 68 -1.62 -10.68 18.13
CA VAL A 68 -0.40 -11.51 18.13
C VAL A 68 -0.13 -12.12 16.75
N PRO A 69 -1.09 -12.79 16.07
CA PRO A 69 -0.87 -13.31 14.73
C PRO A 69 -0.56 -12.21 13.70
N ALA A 70 -1.27 -11.08 13.75
CA ALA A 70 -1.07 -9.97 12.83
C ALA A 70 0.32 -9.35 12.98
N VAL A 71 0.74 -9.05 14.21
CA VAL A 71 2.08 -8.50 14.49
C VAL A 71 3.16 -9.52 14.12
N TRP A 72 2.95 -10.81 14.40
CA TRP A 72 3.92 -11.84 14.06
C TRP A 72 4.12 -11.97 12.55
N SER A 73 3.03 -12.08 11.79
CA SER A 73 3.10 -12.27 10.34
C SER A 73 3.69 -11.04 9.64
N THR A 74 3.17 -9.86 9.93
CA THR A 74 3.67 -8.60 9.36
C THR A 74 5.08 -8.27 9.86
N GLY A 75 5.37 -8.54 11.13
CA GLY A 75 6.70 -8.34 11.72
C GLY A 75 7.76 -9.21 11.04
N ASN A 76 7.44 -10.47 10.71
CA ASN A 76 8.35 -11.34 9.96
C ASN A 76 8.60 -10.83 8.55
N LEU A 77 7.54 -10.39 7.83
CA LEU A 77 7.66 -9.85 6.48
C LEU A 77 8.51 -8.55 6.45
N LEU A 78 8.19 -7.60 7.32
CA LEU A 78 8.95 -6.35 7.45
C LEU A 78 10.38 -6.62 7.90
N GLY A 79 10.55 -7.47 8.90
CA GLY A 79 11.86 -7.83 9.46
C GLY A 79 12.77 -8.48 8.41
N THR A 80 12.25 -9.44 7.66
CA THR A 80 13.02 -10.10 6.58
C THR A 80 13.38 -9.12 5.48
N THR A 81 12.43 -8.26 5.07
CA THR A 81 12.69 -7.22 4.07
C THR A 81 13.74 -6.22 4.56
N LEU A 82 13.69 -5.81 5.83
CA LEU A 82 14.68 -4.93 6.44
C LEU A 82 16.07 -5.59 6.47
N ILE A 83 16.16 -6.85 6.86
CA ILE A 83 17.42 -7.60 6.88
C ILE A 83 18.04 -7.65 5.48
N LEU A 84 17.22 -7.92 4.45
CA LEU A 84 17.67 -7.94 3.07
C LEU A 84 18.10 -6.56 2.56
N CYS A 85 17.40 -5.49 2.96
CA CYS A 85 17.82 -4.12 2.68
C CYS A 85 19.17 -3.78 3.33
N ILE A 86 19.40 -4.21 4.58
CA ILE A 86 20.68 -4.04 5.28
C ILE A 86 21.77 -4.84 4.56
N PHE A 87 21.52 -6.10 4.22
CA PHE A 87 22.47 -6.94 3.49
C PHE A 87 22.87 -6.32 2.15
N PHE A 88 21.89 -5.90 1.35
CA PHE A 88 22.12 -5.18 0.10
C PHE A 88 22.96 -3.93 0.30
N ARG A 89 22.67 -3.14 1.33
CA ARG A 89 23.42 -1.93 1.64
C ARG A 89 24.87 -2.23 2.03
N LEU A 90 25.09 -3.23 2.88
CA LEU A 90 26.43 -3.67 3.26
C LEU A 90 27.21 -4.15 2.03
N PHE A 91 26.56 -4.91 1.14
CA PHE A 91 27.14 -5.38 -0.11
C PHE A 91 27.62 -4.20 -0.97
N ILE A 92 26.81 -3.17 -1.20
CA ILE A 92 27.22 -1.97 -1.94
C ILE A 92 28.44 -1.30 -1.30
N VAL A 93 28.42 -1.11 0.02
CA VAL A 93 29.52 -0.44 0.74
C VAL A 93 30.84 -1.21 0.60
N ILE A 94 30.77 -2.55 0.65
CA ILE A 94 31.93 -3.42 0.46
C ILE A 94 32.43 -3.35 -1.00
N CYS A 95 31.53 -3.49 -1.98
CA CYS A 95 31.89 -3.43 -3.39
C CYS A 95 32.50 -2.08 -3.79
N ASN A 96 31.96 -0.97 -3.30
CA ASN A 96 32.49 0.37 -3.56
C ASN A 96 33.90 0.57 -2.99
N LYS A 97 34.23 -0.09 -1.87
CA LYS A 97 35.60 -0.07 -1.32
C LYS A 97 36.57 -0.88 -2.18
N ILE A 98 36.11 -2.01 -2.72
CA ILE A 98 36.96 -2.91 -3.50
C ILE A 98 37.16 -2.38 -4.94
N LYS A 99 36.28 -1.53 -5.48
CA LYS A 99 36.35 -0.91 -6.83
C LYS A 99 36.47 -1.89 -8.02
N VAL A 100 36.35 -3.20 -7.80
CA VAL A 100 36.48 -4.24 -8.83
C VAL A 100 35.13 -4.66 -9.42
N VAL A 101 34.02 -4.40 -8.74
CA VAL A 101 32.70 -4.95 -9.10
C VAL A 101 31.99 -4.04 -10.12
N PRO A 102 31.52 -4.58 -11.26
CA PRO A 102 30.77 -3.81 -12.24
C PRO A 102 29.37 -3.43 -11.73
N GLU A 103 28.88 -2.27 -12.16
CA GLU A 103 27.57 -1.71 -11.77
C GLU A 103 26.41 -2.68 -12.06
N THR A 104 26.50 -3.44 -13.16
CA THR A 104 25.54 -4.49 -13.53
C THR A 104 25.27 -5.48 -12.40
N VAL A 105 26.30 -5.90 -11.67
CA VAL A 105 26.18 -6.87 -10.57
C VAL A 105 25.47 -6.25 -9.37
N LEU A 106 25.66 -4.95 -9.13
CA LEU A 106 25.00 -4.25 -8.03
C LEU A 106 23.48 -4.19 -8.26
N HIS A 107 23.06 -3.93 -9.50
CA HIS A 107 21.63 -3.89 -9.85
C HIS A 107 20.97 -5.26 -9.84
N THR A 108 21.66 -6.32 -10.26
CA THR A 108 21.12 -7.69 -10.20
C THR A 108 20.96 -8.15 -8.76
N VAL A 109 21.92 -7.89 -7.89
CA VAL A 109 21.81 -8.20 -6.46
C VAL A 109 20.66 -7.40 -5.82
N CYS A 110 20.48 -6.13 -6.20
CA CYS A 110 19.33 -5.32 -5.75
C CYS A 110 17.98 -5.99 -6.12
N ALA A 111 17.86 -6.44 -7.37
CA ALA A 111 16.65 -7.11 -7.86
C ALA A 111 16.38 -8.43 -7.12
N ILE A 112 17.41 -9.26 -6.91
CA ILE A 112 17.28 -10.53 -6.18
C ILE A 112 16.83 -10.26 -4.74
N CYS A 113 17.43 -9.27 -4.07
CA CYS A 113 17.04 -8.91 -2.70
C CYS A 113 15.60 -8.41 -2.60
N GLY A 114 15.01 -7.86 -3.66
CA GLY A 114 13.62 -7.42 -3.66
C GLY A 114 12.61 -8.50 -4.03
N ILE A 115 13.01 -9.48 -4.84
CA ILE A 115 12.16 -10.64 -5.15
C ILE A 115 12.13 -11.63 -3.98
N LEU A 116 13.23 -11.77 -3.24
CA LEU A 116 13.36 -12.78 -2.19
C LEU A 116 12.31 -12.69 -1.06
N PRO A 117 11.96 -11.51 -0.50
CA PRO A 117 10.88 -11.42 0.50
C PRO A 117 9.53 -11.88 -0.07
N LEU A 118 9.25 -11.58 -1.34
CA LEU A 118 8.00 -11.99 -1.98
C LEU A 118 7.92 -13.51 -2.12
N VAL A 119 9.07 -14.16 -2.36
CA VAL A 119 9.15 -15.62 -2.46
C VAL A 119 8.98 -16.29 -1.10
N LEU A 120 9.62 -15.75 -0.05
CA LEU A 120 9.62 -16.35 1.29
C LEU A 120 8.27 -16.25 2.01
N PHE A 121 7.47 -15.23 1.72
CA PHE A 121 6.20 -14.96 2.40
C PHE A 121 4.96 -15.33 1.56
N HIS A 122 5.14 -15.96 0.41
CA HIS A 122 4.01 -16.47 -0.35
C HIS A 122 3.59 -17.83 0.21
N GLU A 123 2.43 -17.85 0.88
CA GLU A 123 1.90 -19.04 1.56
C GLU A 123 1.07 -19.96 0.64
N ASP A 124 0.68 -19.48 -0.55
CA ASP A 124 -0.12 -20.26 -1.49
C ASP A 124 0.82 -20.98 -2.48
N GLY A 125 0.63 -22.28 -2.70
CA GLY A 125 1.49 -23.16 -3.52
C GLY A 125 1.72 -22.74 -4.99
N ASP A 126 1.22 -21.58 -5.42
CA ASP A 126 1.33 -21.00 -6.75
C ASP A 126 2.47 -19.96 -6.85
N LEU A 127 3.54 -20.13 -6.08
CA LEU A 127 4.74 -19.29 -6.11
C LEU A 127 5.25 -19.04 -7.54
N TYR A 128 5.18 -20.06 -8.40
CA TYR A 128 5.59 -19.95 -9.78
C TYR A 128 4.78 -18.89 -10.54
N GLN A 129 3.46 -18.84 -10.35
CA GLN A 129 2.60 -17.88 -11.05
C GLN A 129 2.80 -16.46 -10.52
N LEU A 130 2.99 -16.28 -9.21
CA LEU A 130 3.33 -14.99 -8.61
C LEU A 130 4.65 -14.46 -9.16
N LEU A 131 5.70 -15.29 -9.12
CA LEU A 131 7.04 -14.92 -9.59
C LEU A 131 7.01 -14.62 -11.08
N LEU A 132 6.27 -15.40 -11.85
CA LEU A 132 6.06 -15.16 -13.28
C LEU A 132 5.40 -13.81 -13.52
N GLN A 133 4.35 -13.44 -12.78
CA GLN A 133 3.70 -12.13 -12.94
C GLN A 133 4.64 -10.98 -12.59
N ILE A 134 5.37 -11.10 -11.48
CA ILE A 134 6.31 -10.07 -11.02
C ILE A 134 7.49 -9.92 -11.97
N VAL A 135 7.97 -10.99 -12.62
CA VAL A 135 9.10 -10.93 -13.56
C VAL A 135 8.67 -10.56 -14.98
N LEU A 136 7.53 -11.08 -15.47
CA LEU A 136 7.05 -10.79 -16.83
C LEU A 136 6.56 -9.35 -16.96
N TYR A 137 5.94 -8.78 -15.93
CA TYR A 137 5.41 -7.43 -16.00
C TYR A 137 6.47 -6.33 -16.26
N PRO A 138 7.61 -6.24 -15.55
CA PRO A 138 8.65 -5.27 -15.86
C PRO A 138 9.28 -5.54 -17.23
N MET A 139 9.36 -6.81 -17.68
CA MET A 139 9.83 -7.14 -19.03
C MET A 139 8.86 -6.59 -20.08
N PHE A 140 7.55 -6.76 -19.88
CA PHE A 140 6.52 -6.14 -20.71
C PHE A 140 6.66 -4.61 -20.73
N CYS A 141 6.77 -3.97 -19.57
CA CYS A 141 6.97 -2.52 -19.48
C CYS A 141 8.25 -2.07 -20.20
N TYR A 142 9.35 -2.82 -20.10
CA TYR A 142 10.61 -2.52 -20.78
C TYR A 142 10.45 -2.57 -22.29
N ILE A 143 9.88 -3.64 -22.83
CA ILE A 143 9.69 -3.82 -24.28
C ILE A 143 8.76 -2.74 -24.84
N VAL A 144 7.63 -2.48 -24.19
CA VAL A 144 6.69 -1.43 -24.62
C VAL A 144 7.35 -0.05 -24.55
N SER A 145 8.17 0.22 -23.52
CA SER A 145 8.93 1.48 -23.42
C SER A 145 9.87 1.67 -24.61
N ILE A 146 10.65 0.63 -24.96
CA ILE A 146 11.57 0.67 -26.11
C ILE A 146 10.80 0.89 -27.41
N ILE A 147 9.70 0.14 -27.63
CA ILE A 147 8.86 0.31 -28.83
C ILE A 147 8.35 1.75 -28.92
N CYS A 148 7.84 2.32 -27.82
CA CYS A 148 7.32 3.68 -27.79
C CYS A 148 8.42 4.72 -28.09
N ILE A 149 9.63 4.53 -27.55
CA ILE A 149 10.77 5.42 -27.80
C ILE A 149 11.19 5.37 -29.28
N LEU A 150 11.29 4.16 -29.85
CA LEU A 150 11.74 3.97 -31.23
C LEU A 150 10.72 4.48 -32.26
N THR A 151 9.42 4.26 -32.02
CA THR A 151 8.35 4.57 -32.98
C THR A 151 7.83 6.00 -32.86
N LEU A 152 7.58 6.48 -31.64
CA LEU A 152 6.77 7.68 -31.40
C LEU A 152 7.60 8.87 -30.88
N LYS A 153 8.87 8.66 -30.51
CA LYS A 153 9.86 9.65 -30.04
C LYS A 153 9.26 10.70 -29.09
N ARG A 154 8.71 11.79 -29.65
CA ARG A 154 8.08 12.91 -28.93
C ARG A 154 6.84 12.52 -28.11
N HIS A 155 6.06 11.55 -28.56
CA HIS A 155 4.80 11.14 -27.90
C HIS A 155 4.92 9.84 -27.11
N SER A 156 6.15 9.32 -26.95
CA SER A 156 6.43 8.03 -26.33
C SER A 156 5.83 7.88 -24.93
N SER A 157 6.01 8.85 -24.03
CA SER A 157 5.50 8.79 -22.64
C SER A 157 3.98 8.79 -22.55
N ILE A 158 3.31 9.59 -23.39
CA ILE A 158 1.84 9.71 -23.40
C ILE A 158 1.22 8.41 -23.89
N VAL A 159 1.71 7.87 -25.01
CA VAL A 159 1.18 6.63 -25.58
C VAL A 159 1.47 5.45 -24.66
N PHE A 160 2.65 5.38 -24.05
CA PHE A 160 2.95 4.37 -23.03
C PHE A 160 1.98 4.45 -21.85
N SER A 161 1.71 5.66 -21.33
CA SER A 161 0.76 5.86 -20.23
C SER A 161 -0.64 5.36 -20.60
N ILE A 162 -1.10 5.60 -21.83
CA ILE A 162 -2.40 5.13 -22.32
C ILE A 162 -2.42 3.59 -22.39
N ILE A 163 -1.39 2.96 -22.97
CA ILE A 163 -1.29 1.49 -23.08
C ILE A 163 -1.31 0.83 -21.70
N ILE A 164 -0.53 1.37 -20.76
CA ILE A 164 -0.47 0.85 -19.39
C ILE A 164 -1.81 1.04 -18.68
N LEU A 165 -2.45 2.20 -18.82
CA LEU A 165 -3.77 2.44 -18.22
C LEU A 165 -4.80 1.45 -18.74
N PHE A 166 -4.87 1.23 -20.06
CA PHE A 166 -5.75 0.22 -20.63
C PHE A 166 -5.43 -1.20 -20.15
N THR A 167 -4.14 -1.53 -20.01
CA THR A 167 -3.71 -2.85 -19.50
C THR A 167 -4.16 -3.05 -18.05
N LEU A 168 -3.97 -2.03 -17.18
CA LEU A 168 -4.39 -2.09 -15.78
C LEU A 168 -5.92 -2.12 -15.65
N PHE A 169 -6.62 -1.31 -16.46
CA PHE A 169 -8.08 -1.28 -16.49
C PHE A 169 -8.67 -2.61 -16.96
N TYR A 170 -8.09 -3.20 -18.01
CA TYR A 170 -8.50 -4.53 -18.49
C TYR A 170 -8.35 -5.59 -17.38
N ARG A 171 -7.23 -5.60 -16.65
CA ARG A 171 -7.06 -6.53 -15.52
C ARG A 171 -8.06 -6.27 -14.40
N GLU A 172 -8.36 -5.00 -14.10
CA GLU A 172 -9.33 -4.67 -13.06
C GLU A 172 -10.76 -5.13 -13.42
N CYS A 173 -11.19 -4.96 -14.66
CA CYS A 173 -12.54 -5.31 -15.08
C CYS A 173 -12.72 -6.80 -15.39
N PHE A 174 -11.71 -7.46 -15.94
CA PHE A 174 -11.84 -8.82 -16.48
C PHE A 174 -11.12 -9.89 -15.64
N THR A 175 -10.32 -9.52 -14.63
CA THR A 175 -9.61 -10.47 -13.77
C THR A 175 -10.12 -10.35 -12.35
N ASN A 176 -11.14 -11.13 -12.00
CA ASN A 176 -11.63 -11.24 -10.62
C ASN A 176 -10.82 -12.25 -9.78
N ASP A 177 -9.52 -12.38 -10.08
CA ASP A 177 -8.64 -13.34 -9.41
C ASP A 177 -8.11 -12.73 -8.10
N SER A 178 -8.23 -13.48 -7.00
CA SER A 178 -7.58 -13.17 -5.72
C SER A 178 -6.06 -12.90 -5.87
N LYS A 179 -5.43 -13.52 -6.89
CA LYS A 179 -4.03 -13.33 -7.29
C LYS A 179 -3.74 -11.92 -7.81
N TRP A 180 -4.65 -11.32 -8.57
CA TRP A 180 -4.51 -9.94 -9.04
C TRP A 180 -4.52 -8.98 -7.86
N GLN A 181 -5.45 -9.14 -6.92
CA GLN A 181 -5.56 -8.28 -5.74
C GLN A 181 -4.28 -8.29 -4.89
N LYS A 182 -3.64 -9.46 -4.71
CA LYS A 182 -2.37 -9.58 -3.97
C LYS A 182 -1.19 -8.87 -4.65
N THR A 183 -1.20 -8.76 -5.99
CA THR A 183 -0.06 -8.21 -6.77
C THR A 183 -0.31 -6.85 -7.39
N LYS A 184 -1.54 -6.34 -7.30
CA LYS A 184 -2.00 -5.09 -7.91
C LYS A 184 -1.12 -3.90 -7.54
N SER A 185 -0.81 -3.75 -6.25
CA SER A 185 0.03 -2.65 -5.75
C SER A 185 1.44 -2.65 -6.39
N ALA A 186 2.06 -3.83 -6.52
CA ALA A 186 3.36 -3.97 -7.15
C ALA A 186 3.32 -3.61 -8.65
N HIS A 187 2.29 -4.04 -9.37
CA HIS A 187 2.11 -3.70 -10.79
C HIS A 187 1.86 -2.20 -10.99
N MET A 188 1.03 -1.58 -10.15
CA MET A 188 0.80 -0.14 -10.17
C MET A 188 2.09 0.65 -9.91
N LEU A 189 2.91 0.22 -8.95
CA LEU A 189 4.17 0.90 -8.67
C LEU A 189 5.19 0.74 -9.81
N MET A 190 5.32 -0.46 -10.38
CA MET A 190 6.19 -0.70 -11.55
C MET A 190 5.75 0.12 -12.75
N SER A 191 4.43 0.26 -12.98
CA SER A 191 3.86 1.15 -14.00
C SER A 191 4.33 2.58 -13.80
N MET A 192 4.19 3.08 -12.57
CA MET A 192 4.55 4.45 -12.22
C MET A 192 6.04 4.71 -12.42
N LYS A 193 6.89 3.76 -12.03
CA LYS A 193 8.33 3.79 -12.26
C LYS A 193 8.70 3.79 -13.75
N ALA A 194 8.02 2.97 -14.56
CA ALA A 194 8.27 2.89 -15.99
C ALA A 194 7.86 4.19 -16.70
N MET A 195 6.69 4.73 -16.36
CA MET A 195 6.23 6.03 -16.84
C MET A 195 7.22 7.14 -16.46
N ALA A 196 7.72 7.14 -15.22
CA ALA A 196 8.68 8.14 -14.76
C ALA A 196 9.97 8.15 -15.60
N ILE A 197 10.53 6.98 -15.93
CA ILE A 197 11.72 6.89 -16.81
C ILE A 197 11.43 7.54 -18.17
N LEU A 198 10.28 7.25 -18.77
CA LEU A 198 9.91 7.79 -20.09
C LEU A 198 9.77 9.31 -20.04
N PHE A 199 9.09 9.84 -19.02
CA PHE A 199 8.96 11.28 -18.82
C PHE A 199 10.30 11.97 -18.53
N ASP A 200 11.20 11.33 -17.79
CA ASP A 200 12.55 11.85 -17.53
C ASP A 200 13.40 11.89 -18.81
N ILE A 201 13.24 10.92 -19.72
CA ILE A 201 13.88 10.96 -21.04
C ILE A 201 13.29 12.06 -21.92
N GLN A 202 11.97 12.17 -21.96
CA GLN A 202 11.30 13.19 -22.77
C GLN A 202 11.61 14.62 -22.29
N SER A 203 11.79 14.81 -20.99
CA SER A 203 12.17 16.09 -20.39
C SER A 203 13.69 16.35 -20.41
N ASN A 204 14.48 15.49 -21.08
CA ASN A 204 15.94 15.55 -21.15
C ASN A 204 16.64 15.56 -19.77
N LYS A 205 15.98 15.05 -18.72
CA LYS A 205 16.60 14.80 -17.42
C LYS A 205 17.45 13.53 -17.43
N LEU A 206 17.11 12.59 -18.32
CA LEU A 206 17.85 11.36 -18.55
C LEU A 206 18.25 11.26 -20.04
N TYR A 207 19.56 11.26 -20.32
CA TYR A 207 20.07 11.28 -21.70
C TYR A 207 20.02 9.92 -22.41
N THR A 208 20.03 8.83 -21.65
CA THR A 208 20.10 7.46 -22.17
C THR A 208 19.10 6.57 -21.47
N PHE A 209 18.40 5.72 -22.22
CA PHE A 209 17.53 4.70 -21.63
C PHE A 209 18.36 3.73 -20.78
N PRO A 210 17.92 3.36 -19.57
CA PRO A 210 18.68 2.49 -18.69
C PRO A 210 18.88 1.10 -19.30
N SER A 211 20.06 0.51 -19.06
CA SER A 211 20.34 -0.87 -19.46
C SER A 211 19.40 -1.87 -18.78
N VAL A 212 19.22 -3.06 -19.34
CA VAL A 212 18.33 -4.11 -18.78
C VAL A 212 18.60 -4.34 -17.27
N PRO A 213 19.86 -4.52 -16.80
CA PRO A 213 20.12 -4.73 -15.37
C PRO A 213 19.72 -3.52 -14.52
N GLN A 214 20.02 -2.29 -14.96
CA GLN A 214 19.65 -1.06 -14.26
C GLN A 214 18.12 -0.91 -14.15
N TYR A 215 17.41 -1.20 -15.24
CA TYR A 215 15.95 -1.14 -15.26
C TYR A 215 15.34 -2.20 -14.33
N THR A 216 15.79 -3.45 -14.43
CA THR A 216 15.30 -4.55 -13.57
C THR A 216 15.59 -4.28 -12.10
N GLY A 217 16.79 -3.80 -11.77
CA GLY A 217 17.17 -3.42 -10.41
C GLY A 217 16.32 -2.27 -9.85
N TYR A 218 15.96 -1.29 -10.68
CA TYR A 218 15.09 -0.19 -10.29
C TYR A 218 13.64 -0.65 -10.08
N MET A 219 13.12 -1.52 -10.94
CA MET A 219 11.77 -2.08 -10.78
C MET A 219 11.66 -2.95 -9.54
N MET A 220 12.63 -3.84 -9.32
CA MET A 220 12.64 -4.86 -8.28
C MET A 220 13.47 -4.48 -7.05
N CYS A 221 13.65 -3.19 -6.79
CA CYS A 221 14.42 -2.75 -5.64
C CYS A 221 13.71 -3.15 -4.32
N ALA A 222 14.42 -3.87 -3.45
CA ALA A 222 13.93 -4.36 -2.16
C ALA A 222 13.27 -3.28 -1.29
N GLY A 223 13.85 -2.08 -1.25
CA GLY A 223 13.32 -0.98 -0.45
C GLY A 223 12.09 -0.30 -1.02
N THR A 224 11.60 -0.74 -2.19
CA THR A 224 10.53 -0.07 -2.93
C THR A 224 9.44 -0.99 -3.45
N VAL A 225 9.75 -2.25 -3.77
CA VAL A 225 8.86 -3.12 -4.56
C VAL A 225 7.52 -3.44 -3.89
N TYR A 226 7.48 -3.54 -2.55
CA TYR A 226 6.28 -3.96 -1.81
C TYR A 226 5.65 -2.82 -1.00
N LEU A 227 6.44 -2.20 -0.11
CA LEU A 227 5.99 -1.17 0.84
C LEU A 227 6.94 0.03 0.85
N GLY A 228 7.47 0.45 -0.30
CA GLY A 228 8.37 1.61 -0.33
C GLY A 228 7.85 2.77 -1.14
N PRO A 229 8.46 3.95 -0.97
CA PRO A 229 8.03 5.14 -1.68
C PRO A 229 8.30 5.00 -3.18
N PHE A 230 7.61 5.81 -3.96
CA PHE A 230 8.03 6.10 -5.31
C PHE A 230 9.37 6.86 -5.27
N LEU A 231 10.35 6.37 -6.02
CA LEU A 231 11.64 7.04 -6.25
C LEU A 231 11.84 7.27 -7.73
N THR A 232 12.48 8.37 -8.08
CA THR A 232 12.95 8.60 -9.45
C THR A 232 14.18 7.75 -9.76
N PHE A 233 14.46 7.51 -11.04
CA PHE A 233 15.62 6.72 -11.45
C PHE A 233 16.95 7.39 -11.03
N LYS A 234 17.01 8.72 -11.05
CA LYS A 234 18.17 9.50 -10.58
C LYS A 234 18.45 9.26 -9.09
N GLU A 235 17.44 9.30 -8.24
CA GLU A 235 17.58 9.03 -6.80
C GLU A 235 17.99 7.59 -6.51
N TYR A 236 17.45 6.64 -7.28
CA TYR A 236 17.85 5.25 -7.22
C TYR A 236 19.33 5.06 -7.57
N SER A 237 19.79 5.62 -8.68
CA SER A 237 21.19 5.50 -9.13
C SER A 237 22.15 6.18 -8.14
N ASN A 238 21.79 7.36 -7.62
CA ASN A 238 22.62 8.09 -6.66
C ASN A 238 22.86 7.32 -5.35
N ALA A 239 21.95 6.43 -4.96
CA ALA A 239 22.08 5.65 -3.73
C ALA A 239 23.25 4.66 -3.78
N PHE A 240 23.67 4.21 -4.97
CA PHE A 240 24.82 3.32 -5.12
C PHE A 240 26.15 4.04 -4.87
N SER A 241 26.23 5.34 -5.17
CA SER A 241 27.45 6.14 -5.00
C SER A 241 27.53 6.84 -3.64
N SER A 242 26.38 7.13 -3.02
CA SER A 242 26.31 7.92 -1.80
C SER A 242 26.75 7.13 -0.57
N SER A 243 27.65 7.68 0.26
CA SER A 243 27.98 7.11 1.58
C SER A 243 26.98 7.56 2.63
N VAL A 244 26.35 6.62 3.35
CA VAL A 244 25.41 6.94 4.43
C VAL A 244 26.14 6.94 5.76
N SER A 245 26.10 8.08 6.46
CA SER A 245 26.58 8.18 7.84
C SER A 245 25.48 7.73 8.81
N TRP A 246 25.76 6.63 9.52
CA TRP A 246 24.90 6.09 10.57
C TRP A 246 25.23 6.79 11.89
N ASN A 247 24.23 7.46 12.46
CA ASN A 247 24.31 8.05 13.79
C ASN A 247 23.32 7.33 14.73
N LYS A 248 23.64 7.26 16.02
CA LYS A 248 22.78 6.67 17.07
C LYS A 248 21.37 7.26 17.03
N THR A 249 21.24 8.57 16.82
CA THR A 249 19.96 9.26 16.71
C THR A 249 19.14 8.77 15.50
N LYS A 250 19.78 8.52 14.34
CA LYS A 250 19.10 8.00 13.15
C LYS A 250 18.60 6.57 13.38
N VAL A 251 19.42 5.73 13.99
CA VAL A 251 19.02 4.35 14.34
C VAL A 251 17.86 4.35 15.32
N CYS A 252 17.91 5.18 16.37
CA CYS A 252 16.82 5.31 17.33
C CYS A 252 15.52 5.78 16.65
N ARG A 253 15.60 6.73 15.72
CA ARG A 253 14.46 7.20 14.92
C ARG A 253 13.88 6.10 14.04
N LEU A 254 14.72 5.26 13.42
CA LEU A 254 14.25 4.13 12.62
C LEU A 254 13.51 3.11 13.46
N ILE A 255 14.06 2.73 14.63
CA ILE A 255 13.38 1.82 15.55
C ILE A 255 12.02 2.38 15.97
N TRP A 256 11.97 3.68 16.29
CA TRP A 256 10.72 4.36 16.63
C TRP A 256 9.70 4.32 15.48
N ASN A 257 10.14 4.57 14.24
CA ASN A 257 9.26 4.49 13.07
C ASN A 257 8.73 3.07 12.83
N VAL A 258 9.54 2.02 13.05
CA VAL A 258 9.07 0.62 12.98
C VAL A 258 7.99 0.36 14.03
N ILE A 259 8.19 0.83 15.27
CA ILE A 259 7.20 0.66 16.34
C ILE A 259 5.89 1.37 15.99
N ILE A 260 5.94 2.64 15.56
CA ILE A 260 4.74 3.38 15.14
C ILE A 260 4.06 2.68 13.98
N SER A 261 4.82 2.20 12.99
CA SER A 261 4.29 1.46 11.85
C SER A 261 3.45 0.27 12.31
N LEU A 262 4.01 -0.59 13.17
CA LEU A 262 3.31 -1.76 13.70
C LEU A 262 2.08 -1.39 14.54
N LEU A 263 2.16 -0.30 15.33
CA LEU A 263 1.00 0.21 16.06
C LEU A 263 -0.12 0.67 15.11
N CYS A 264 0.21 1.43 14.06
CA CYS A 264 -0.76 1.85 13.04
C CYS A 264 -1.41 0.65 12.33
N PHE A 265 -0.64 -0.40 12.06
CA PHE A 265 -1.15 -1.64 11.47
C PHE A 265 -2.14 -2.37 12.38
N VAL A 266 -1.79 -2.55 13.66
CA VAL A 266 -2.67 -3.16 14.66
C VAL A 266 -3.94 -2.33 14.86
N LEU A 267 -3.81 -1.00 14.85
CA LEU A 267 -4.97 -0.10 14.90
C LEU A 267 -5.89 -0.31 13.70
N SER A 268 -5.32 -0.37 12.49
CA SER A 268 -6.05 -0.52 11.23
C SER A 268 -6.84 -1.82 11.13
N ILE A 269 -6.24 -2.96 11.53
CA ILE A 269 -6.86 -4.28 11.30
C ILE A 269 -7.63 -4.79 12.52
N CYS A 270 -7.12 -4.57 13.74
CA CYS A 270 -7.67 -5.21 14.93
C CYS A 270 -8.49 -4.24 15.80
N VAL A 271 -7.93 -3.07 16.12
CA VAL A 271 -8.48 -2.24 17.19
C VAL A 271 -9.70 -1.45 16.72
N VAL A 272 -9.65 -0.87 15.52
CA VAL A 272 -10.77 -0.10 14.97
C VAL A 272 -11.97 -1.02 14.75
N ASP A 273 -11.75 -2.19 14.15
CA ASP A 273 -12.82 -3.14 13.89
C ASP A 273 -13.49 -3.65 15.18
N TRP A 274 -12.70 -4.00 16.20
CA TRP A 274 -13.21 -4.40 17.50
C TRP A 274 -13.97 -3.26 18.21
N LEU A 275 -13.42 -2.04 18.22
CA LEU A 275 -14.02 -0.90 18.93
C LEU A 275 -15.39 -0.51 18.36
N PHE A 276 -15.51 -0.42 17.04
CA PHE A 276 -16.76 -0.01 16.40
C PHE A 276 -17.79 -1.15 16.35
N SER A 277 -17.37 -2.42 16.20
CA SER A 277 -18.29 -3.57 16.18
C SER A 277 -19.04 -3.74 17.51
N GLN A 278 -18.38 -3.45 18.64
CA GLN A 278 -18.99 -3.42 19.97
C GLN A 278 -20.07 -2.33 20.10
N TYR A 279 -19.77 -1.13 19.57
CA TYR A 279 -20.68 0.01 19.63
C TYR A 279 -21.89 -0.15 18.72
N LEU A 280 -21.71 -0.68 17.50
CA LEU A 280 -22.80 -0.92 16.55
C LEU A 280 -23.74 -2.02 17.05
N SER A 281 -23.22 -3.14 17.55
CA SER A 281 -24.04 -4.26 18.05
C SER A 281 -24.94 -3.85 19.23
N THR A 282 -24.41 -3.03 20.14
CA THR A 282 -25.16 -2.53 21.31
C THR A 282 -26.29 -1.56 20.93
N ASN A 283 -26.12 -0.81 19.83
CA ASN A 283 -27.02 0.27 19.41
C ASN A 283 -27.94 -0.08 18.23
N ASN A 284 -28.10 -1.37 17.88
CA ASN A 284 -28.96 -1.82 16.77
C ASN A 284 -30.43 -1.35 16.86
N LYS A 285 -30.88 -0.79 17.99
CA LYS A 285 -32.21 -0.17 18.17
C LYS A 285 -32.29 1.35 17.90
N SER A 286 -31.17 2.05 17.68
CA SER A 286 -31.15 3.52 17.55
C SER A 286 -30.70 3.99 16.17
N ASN A 287 -31.58 4.73 15.47
CA ASN A 287 -31.36 5.59 14.30
C ASN A 287 -30.37 5.10 13.22
N SER A 288 -30.91 4.61 12.10
CA SER A 288 -30.17 4.18 10.89
C SER A 288 -29.04 5.13 10.46
N ILE A 289 -29.25 6.46 10.53
CA ILE A 289 -28.28 7.47 10.08
C ILE A 289 -26.98 7.47 10.91
N ILE A 290 -27.06 7.27 12.23
CA ILE A 290 -25.88 7.29 13.10
C ILE A 290 -25.01 6.05 12.85
N ASN A 291 -25.65 4.90 12.66
CA ASN A 291 -24.96 3.65 12.34
C ASN A 291 -24.26 3.73 10.97
N ILE A 292 -24.91 4.33 9.96
CA ILE A 292 -24.28 4.58 8.66
C ILE A 292 -23.04 5.48 8.83
N PHE A 293 -23.16 6.60 9.55
CA PHE A 293 -22.03 7.51 9.76
C PHE A 293 -20.87 6.85 10.50
N LEU A 294 -21.15 6.02 11.50
CA LEU A 294 -20.11 5.29 12.24
C LEU A 294 -19.44 4.21 11.38
N THR A 295 -20.19 3.52 10.53
CA THR A 295 -19.62 2.57 9.56
C THR A 295 -18.70 3.28 8.57
N MET A 296 -19.13 4.42 8.02
CA MET A 296 -18.29 5.22 7.13
C MET A 296 -17.03 5.72 7.83
N TYR A 297 -17.16 6.21 9.07
CA TYR A 297 -16.03 6.69 9.87
C TYR A 297 -15.05 5.57 10.20
N LYS A 298 -15.55 4.40 10.58
CA LYS A 298 -14.75 3.18 10.83
C LYS A 298 -13.90 2.86 9.60
N GLN A 299 -14.51 2.70 8.44
CA GLN A 299 -13.80 2.38 7.19
C GLN A 299 -12.75 3.44 6.83
N ALA A 300 -13.10 4.73 7.00
CA ALA A 300 -12.16 5.83 6.75
C ALA A 300 -10.95 5.79 7.71
N LEU A 301 -11.16 5.42 8.97
CA LEU A 301 -10.10 5.31 9.97
C LEU A 301 -9.21 4.09 9.72
N GLU A 302 -9.78 2.94 9.36
CA GLU A 302 -9.03 1.73 8.97
C GLU A 302 -8.12 2.03 7.77
N PHE A 303 -8.66 2.67 6.74
CA PHE A 303 -7.91 3.06 5.55
C PHE A 303 -6.77 4.05 5.89
N ARG A 304 -7.06 5.08 6.68
CA ARG A 304 -6.07 6.11 7.06
C ARG A 304 -4.93 5.54 7.89
N THR A 305 -5.25 4.74 8.90
CA THR A 305 -4.24 4.10 9.78
C THR A 305 -3.41 3.07 9.02
N GLY A 306 -4.02 2.34 8.07
CA GLY A 306 -3.29 1.47 7.14
C GLY A 306 -2.31 2.24 6.25
N HIS A 307 -2.70 3.41 5.75
CA HIS A 307 -1.79 4.26 4.96
C HIS A 307 -0.61 4.80 5.79
N TYR A 308 -0.83 5.14 7.06
CA TYR A 308 0.26 5.53 7.95
C TYR A 308 1.25 4.39 8.19
N PHE A 309 0.75 3.17 8.37
CA PHE A 309 1.59 1.98 8.44
C PHE A 309 2.52 1.89 7.21
N VAL A 310 1.95 1.94 5.99
CA VAL A 310 2.74 1.86 4.75
C VAL A 310 3.76 2.99 4.67
N ALA A 311 3.39 4.22 5.02
CA ALA A 311 4.28 5.37 4.95
C ALA A 311 5.47 5.28 5.91
N TYR A 312 5.25 4.87 7.16
CA TYR A 312 6.34 4.69 8.13
C TYR A 312 7.25 3.53 7.72
N ALA A 313 6.70 2.38 7.34
CA ALA A 313 7.48 1.25 6.83
C ALA A 313 8.33 1.66 5.61
N SER A 314 7.73 2.36 4.65
CA SER A 314 8.39 2.90 3.45
C SER A 314 9.58 3.79 3.79
N THR A 315 9.42 4.71 4.73
CA THR A 315 10.52 5.59 5.16
C THR A 315 11.66 4.79 5.79
N VAL A 316 11.36 3.75 6.57
CA VAL A 316 12.41 2.88 7.16
C VAL A 316 13.16 2.14 6.05
N PHE A 317 12.46 1.49 5.12
CA PHE A 317 13.07 0.78 4.00
C PHE A 317 13.93 1.70 3.14
N ALA A 318 13.42 2.87 2.78
CA ALA A 318 14.14 3.83 1.95
C ALA A 318 15.42 4.31 2.63
N THR A 319 15.36 4.62 3.92
CA THR A 319 16.51 5.09 4.69
C THR A 319 17.57 4.00 4.86
N VAL A 320 17.15 2.75 5.10
CA VAL A 320 18.08 1.60 5.24
C VAL A 320 18.81 1.29 3.93
N CYS A 321 18.11 1.35 2.79
CA CYS A 321 18.72 1.23 1.47
C CYS A 321 19.62 2.43 1.10
N GLY A 322 19.53 3.52 1.86
CA GLY A 322 20.32 4.72 1.64
C GLY A 322 19.80 5.60 0.51
N TYR A 323 18.49 5.56 0.26
CA TYR A 323 17.85 6.49 -0.66
C TYR A 323 17.62 7.85 0.00
N HIS A 324 17.95 8.92 -0.71
CA HIS A 324 17.85 10.30 -0.24
C HIS A 324 17.24 11.16 -1.33
N HIS A 325 16.48 12.18 -0.94
CA HIS A 325 15.99 13.18 -1.89
C HIS A 325 17.05 14.27 -2.06
N GLU A 326 17.09 14.92 -3.24
CA GLU A 326 18.09 15.95 -3.59
C GLU A 326 18.13 17.11 -2.58
N TYR A 327 17.02 17.36 -1.86
CA TYR A 327 16.88 18.44 -0.88
C TYR A 327 16.86 17.99 0.59
N ASN A 328 16.68 16.70 0.88
CA ASN A 328 16.51 16.20 2.25
C ASN A 328 17.26 14.90 2.48
N SER A 329 17.91 14.79 3.64
CA SER A 329 18.66 13.60 4.04
C SER A 329 17.80 12.38 4.39
N GLU A 330 16.47 12.50 4.36
CA GLU A 330 15.53 11.41 4.66
C GLU A 330 14.33 11.50 3.71
N ILE A 331 13.92 10.35 3.16
CA ILE A 331 12.69 10.25 2.37
C ILE A 331 11.52 10.04 3.33
N LEU A 332 10.85 11.14 3.66
CA LEU A 332 9.64 11.12 4.48
C LEU A 332 8.42 10.99 3.56
N VAL A 333 7.74 9.83 3.62
CA VAL A 333 6.60 9.55 2.71
C VAL A 333 5.36 10.35 3.10
N THR A 334 5.08 10.47 4.40
CA THR A 334 4.00 11.34 4.89
C THR A 334 4.35 12.01 6.21
N ARG A 335 3.68 13.14 6.47
CA ARG A 335 3.68 13.83 7.78
C ARG A 335 2.28 13.72 8.38
N PRO A 336 1.95 12.63 9.10
CA PRO A 336 0.58 12.37 9.54
C PRO A 336 0.02 13.51 10.41
N LEU A 337 0.85 14.08 11.30
CA LEU A 337 0.48 15.23 12.12
C LEU A 337 0.09 16.47 11.29
N ILE A 338 0.75 16.71 10.16
CA ILE A 338 0.42 17.84 9.28
C ILE A 338 -0.85 17.55 8.49
N MET A 339 -1.08 16.30 8.08
CA MET A 339 -2.29 15.91 7.36
C MET A 339 -3.52 16.05 8.25
N GLU A 340 -3.45 15.59 9.50
CA GLU A 340 -4.55 15.74 10.45
C GLU A 340 -4.75 17.20 10.88
N LEU A 341 -3.67 17.95 11.13
CA LEU A 341 -3.78 19.36 11.51
C LEU A 341 -4.26 20.24 10.36
N ALA A 342 -3.88 19.97 9.12
CA ALA A 342 -4.41 20.68 7.94
C ALA A 342 -5.89 20.36 7.70
N THR A 343 -6.33 19.14 8.01
CA THR A 343 -7.75 18.75 7.94
C THR A 343 -8.55 19.44 9.04
N ILE A 344 -8.02 19.50 10.27
CA ILE A 344 -8.64 20.23 11.37
C ILE A 344 -8.64 21.74 11.09
N SER A 345 -7.54 22.29 10.60
CA SER A 345 -7.39 23.72 10.30
C SER A 345 -8.25 24.16 9.13
N SER A 346 -8.40 23.37 8.06
CA SER A 346 -9.26 23.71 6.91
C SER A 346 -10.75 23.59 7.26
N THR A 347 -11.10 22.64 8.13
CA THR A 347 -12.45 22.52 8.70
C THR A 347 -12.73 23.69 9.64
N CYS A 348 -11.81 24.02 10.54
CA CYS A 348 -11.89 25.16 11.44
C CYS A 348 -11.94 26.49 10.66
N CYS A 349 -11.18 26.64 9.57
CA CYS A 349 -11.21 27.83 8.73
C CYS A 349 -12.57 27.97 8.00
N ARG A 350 -13.15 26.88 7.46
CA ARG A 350 -14.52 26.90 6.91
C ARG A 350 -15.60 27.17 7.95
N THR A 351 -15.42 26.73 9.20
CA THR A 351 -16.35 27.03 10.30
C THR A 351 -16.22 28.47 10.81
N LEU A 352 -15.00 29.04 10.82
CA LEU A 352 -14.74 30.45 11.16
C LEU A 352 -15.23 31.41 10.06
N GLU A 353 -15.11 31.04 8.79
CA GLU A 353 -15.60 31.83 7.66
C GLU A 353 -17.14 31.92 7.64
N ARG A 354 -17.83 30.90 8.18
CA ARG A 354 -19.28 30.92 8.43
C ARG A 354 -19.71 31.70 9.67
N THR A 355 -18.82 31.95 10.63
CA THR A 355 -19.19 32.57 11.92
C THR A 355 -18.69 34.00 12.11
N ASN A 356 -17.70 34.48 11.35
CA ASN A 356 -17.22 35.86 11.48
C ASN A 356 -16.79 36.48 10.13
N ALA A 357 -17.77 36.96 9.37
CA ALA A 357 -17.57 37.70 8.12
C ALA A 357 -16.96 39.11 8.27
N LEU A 358 -16.42 39.49 9.44
CA LEU A 358 -15.91 40.85 9.68
C LEU A 358 -14.51 40.96 10.30
N LEU A 359 -13.85 39.87 10.67
CA LEU A 359 -12.53 39.93 11.34
C LEU A 359 -11.35 39.29 10.57
N VAL A 360 -11.60 38.57 9.48
CA VAL A 360 -10.55 37.84 8.74
C VAL A 360 -9.63 38.76 7.91
N LYS A 361 -9.97 40.04 7.74
CA LYS A 361 -9.19 40.96 6.90
C LYS A 361 -7.86 41.44 7.51
N LYS A 362 -7.46 40.98 8.71
CA LYS A 362 -6.28 41.49 9.43
C LYS A 362 -5.19 40.48 9.80
N ILE A 363 -5.34 39.19 9.50
CA ILE A 363 -4.40 38.16 10.00
C ILE A 363 -3.67 37.37 8.88
N CYS A 364 -3.98 37.59 7.60
CA CYS A 364 -3.23 36.98 6.50
C CYS A 364 -2.37 37.99 5.74
N ILE A 365 -1.25 38.38 6.34
CA ILE A 365 0.00 38.75 5.65
C ILE A 365 1.12 37.94 6.29
#